data_AF-A0A5C6S3N4-F1
#
_entry.id   AF-A0A5C6S3N4-F1
#
_cell.length_a   1.000
_cell.length_b   1.000
_cell.length_c   1.000
_cell.angle_alpha   90.00
_cell.angle_beta   90.00
_cell.angle_gamma   90.00
#
_symmetry.space_group_name_H-M   'P 1'
#
loop_
_entity.id
_entity.type
_entity.pdbx_description
1 polymer ?
#
loop_
_entity_poly.entity_id
_entity_poly.type
_entity_poly.pdbx_seq_one_letter_code
_entity_poly.pdbx_strand_id
1 'polypeptide(L)'
;MAAGPHPPLAVHPQRMIRNLPAPVLAMLLAAAVGLSAFGQILLQSTFRQTRHPVSLFRANTTADPALIRDWYATLQAQGTLNRMIATEITDLIWIAGLAATAILMTLLAARLLRRRNPAASNRLYRIAPYTALAPALDLVENTFSLAMLSDPTGFPDAFAHLHAAASWAKLAAIGTVATAIPAYATCAAIRGKGAGEKS
;
A
#
# COMPACT_ATOMS: atom_id res chain seq x y z
N MET A 1 54.12 -13.66 7.32
CA MET A 1 52.95 -12.77 7.20
C MET A 1 51.70 -13.62 7.22
N ALA A 2 50.94 -13.60 8.31
CA ALA A 2 49.68 -14.35 8.40
C ALA A 2 48.58 -13.58 7.67
N ALA A 3 47.91 -14.24 6.72
CA ALA A 3 46.74 -13.71 6.04
C ALA A 3 45.63 -13.49 7.07
N GLY A 4 45.26 -12.23 7.31
CA GLY A 4 44.17 -11.88 8.21
C GLY A 4 42.83 -12.45 7.71
N PRO A 5 41.89 -12.76 8.62
CA PRO A 5 40.61 -13.35 8.26
C PRO A 5 39.83 -12.41 7.32
N HIS A 6 39.41 -12.95 6.17
CA HIS A 6 38.54 -12.22 5.25
C HIS A 6 37.21 -11.89 5.94
N PRO A 7 36.73 -10.63 5.88
CA PRO A 7 35.44 -10.28 6.47
C PRO A 7 34.32 -11.07 5.79
N PRO A 8 33.30 -11.52 6.53
CA PRO A 8 32.18 -12.25 5.97
C PRO A 8 31.47 -11.40 4.91
N LEU A 9 31.28 -11.98 3.73
CA LEU A 9 30.57 -11.34 2.61
C LEU A 9 29.15 -11.03 3.05
N ALA A 10 28.87 -9.76 3.35
CA ALA A 10 27.52 -9.29 3.64
C ALA A 10 26.61 -9.58 2.44
N VAL A 11 25.65 -10.48 2.62
CA VAL A 11 24.65 -10.77 1.59
C VAL A 11 23.73 -9.55 1.49
N HIS A 12 23.91 -8.74 0.45
CA HIS A 12 23.01 -7.61 0.20
C HIS A 12 21.58 -8.14 -0.06
N PRO A 13 20.55 -7.76 0.73
CA PRO A 13 19.19 -8.28 0.61
C PRO A 13 18.57 -8.07 -0.78
N GLN A 14 18.97 -7.01 -1.49
CA GLN A 14 18.57 -6.78 -2.88
C GLN A 14 19.03 -7.89 -3.85
N ARG A 15 20.17 -8.54 -3.59
CA ARG A 15 20.68 -9.63 -4.43
C ARG A 15 19.83 -10.89 -4.29
N MET A 16 19.32 -11.16 -3.09
CA MET A 16 18.45 -12.32 -2.83
C MET A 16 17.12 -12.18 -3.57
N ILE A 17 16.44 -11.02 -3.45
CA ILE A 17 15.15 -10.75 -4.10
C ILE A 17 15.28 -10.82 -5.63
N ARG A 18 16.38 -10.30 -6.19
CA ARG A 18 16.66 -10.34 -7.63
C ARG A 18 16.89 -11.73 -8.21
N ASN A 19 17.06 -12.74 -7.35
CA ASN A 19 17.28 -14.13 -7.79
C ASN A 19 15.99 -14.98 -7.71
N LEU A 20 14.96 -14.57 -6.96
CA LEU A 20 13.71 -15.34 -6.80
C LEU A 20 13.04 -15.67 -8.15
N PRO A 21 12.83 -16.93 -8.54
CA PRO A 21 12.32 -17.26 -9.87
C PRO A 21 10.90 -16.70 -10.11
N ALA A 22 10.55 -16.43 -11.37
CA ALA A 22 9.27 -15.81 -11.72
C ALA A 22 8.02 -16.56 -11.18
N PRO A 23 7.97 -17.91 -11.21
CA PRO A 23 6.86 -18.64 -10.60
C PRO A 23 6.71 -18.39 -9.10
N VAL A 24 7.83 -18.28 -8.36
CA VAL A 24 7.79 -17.97 -6.93
C VAL A 24 7.26 -16.55 -6.69
N LEU A 25 7.72 -15.57 -7.46
CA LEU A 25 7.18 -14.20 -7.38
C LEU A 25 5.68 -14.15 -7.71
N ALA A 26 5.21 -14.94 -8.69
CA ALA A 26 3.80 -15.03 -9.04
C ALA A 26 2.95 -15.68 -7.94
N MET A 27 3.44 -16.75 -7.30
CA MET A 27 2.76 -17.37 -6.15
C MET A 27 2.67 -16.41 -4.96
N LEU A 28 3.77 -15.72 -4.63
CA LEU A 28 3.78 -14.71 -3.58
C LEU A 28 2.84 -13.55 -3.90
N LEU A 29 2.80 -13.09 -5.15
CA LEU A 29 1.88 -12.06 -5.59
C LEU A 29 0.42 -12.52 -5.45
N ALA A 30 0.10 -13.75 -5.85
CA ALA A 30 -1.25 -14.30 -5.70
C ALA A 30 -1.67 -14.36 -4.22
N ALA A 31 -0.77 -14.79 -3.34
CA ALA A 31 -1.01 -14.79 -1.89
C ALA A 31 -1.23 -13.36 -1.34
N ALA A 32 -0.42 -12.39 -1.77
CA ALA A 32 -0.55 -10.98 -1.38
C ALA A 32 -1.87 -10.35 -1.86
N VAL A 33 -2.28 -10.65 -3.10
CA VAL A 33 -3.58 -10.24 -3.64
C VAL A 33 -4.72 -10.86 -2.83
N GLY A 34 -4.62 -12.15 -2.49
CA GLY A 34 -5.59 -12.83 -1.63
C GLY A 34 -5.71 -12.17 -0.25
N LEU A 35 -4.57 -11.83 0.36
CA LEU A 35 -4.53 -11.10 1.64
C LEU A 35 -5.17 -9.71 1.53
N SER A 36 -4.86 -8.95 0.48
CA SER A 36 -5.46 -7.64 0.24
C SER A 36 -6.97 -7.75 0.02
N ALA A 37 -7.43 -8.69 -0.81
CA ALA A 37 -8.86 -8.91 -1.03
C ALA A 37 -9.59 -9.31 0.27
N PHE A 38 -9.00 -10.21 1.06
CA PHE A 38 -9.53 -10.59 2.37
C PHE A 38 -9.60 -9.40 3.33
N GLY A 39 -8.52 -8.61 3.45
CA GLY A 39 -8.48 -7.39 4.25
C GLY A 39 -9.58 -6.40 3.86
N GLN A 40 -9.78 -6.19 2.55
CA GLN A 40 -10.83 -5.30 2.04
C GLN A 40 -12.23 -5.80 2.40
N ILE A 41 -12.50 -7.10 2.28
CA ILE A 41 -13.79 -7.69 2.65
C ILE A 41 -14.04 -7.50 4.15
N LEU A 42 -13.03 -7.77 4.98
CA LEU A 42 -13.13 -7.62 6.42
C LEU A 42 -13.33 -6.15 6.83
N LEU A 43 -12.62 -5.22 6.20
CA LEU A 43 -12.78 -3.78 6.39
C LEU A 43 -14.20 -3.33 6.07
N GLN A 44 -14.73 -3.70 4.91
CA GLN A 44 -16.10 -3.34 4.53
C GLN A 44 -17.14 -3.96 5.46
N SER A 45 -16.91 -5.20 5.90
CA SER A 45 -17.79 -5.89 6.85
C SER A 45 -17.83 -5.17 8.21
N THR A 46 -16.66 -4.86 8.78
CA THR A 46 -16.56 -4.15 10.07
C THR A 46 -17.12 -2.73 9.96
N PHE A 47 -16.81 -1.99 8.89
CA PHE A 47 -17.32 -0.64 8.68
C PHE A 47 -18.85 -0.61 8.61
N ARG A 48 -19.49 -1.58 7.94
CA ARG A 48 -20.97 -1.67 7.92
C ARG A 48 -21.57 -1.85 9.32
N GLN A 49 -20.87 -2.55 10.22
CA GLN A 49 -21.34 -2.77 11.59
C GLN A 49 -21.28 -1.50 12.46
N THR A 50 -20.50 -0.50 12.04
CA THR A 50 -20.46 0.81 12.72
C THR A 50 -21.75 1.59 12.55
N ARG A 51 -22.51 1.32 11.47
CA ARG A 51 -23.69 2.11 11.05
C ARG A 51 -23.33 3.61 10.82
N HIS A 52 -22.12 3.86 10.33
CA HIS A 52 -21.65 5.19 9.97
C HIS A 52 -22.67 5.91 9.05
N PRO A 53 -22.94 7.22 9.27
CA PRO A 53 -23.94 7.97 8.50
C PRO A 53 -23.54 8.20 7.03
N VAL A 54 -22.28 7.96 6.68
CA VAL A 54 -21.72 8.14 5.33
C VAL A 54 -20.83 6.96 4.94
N SER A 55 -20.50 6.86 3.65
CA SER A 55 -19.56 5.86 3.14
C SER A 55 -18.14 6.07 3.68
N LEU A 56 -17.35 4.99 3.69
CA LEU A 56 -15.95 5.02 4.10
C LEU A 56 -15.13 6.03 3.30
N PHE A 57 -15.35 6.10 1.98
CA PHE A 57 -14.68 7.09 1.13
C PHE A 57 -14.93 8.52 1.60
N ARG A 58 -16.19 8.86 1.93
CA ARG A 58 -16.56 10.20 2.41
C ARG A 58 -16.00 10.45 3.81
N ALA A 59 -16.04 9.45 4.69
CA ALA A 59 -15.46 9.55 6.03
C ALA A 59 -13.96 9.90 5.95
N ASN A 60 -13.20 9.21 5.09
CA ASN A 60 -11.75 9.36 5.02
C ASN A 60 -11.33 10.68 4.35
N THR A 61 -12.09 11.16 3.37
CA THR A 61 -11.74 12.37 2.60
C THR A 61 -12.29 13.67 3.18
N THR A 62 -13.08 13.62 4.25
CA THR A 62 -13.67 14.81 4.89
C THR A 62 -12.66 15.50 5.80
N ALA A 63 -12.51 16.81 5.63
CA ALA A 63 -11.59 17.66 6.39
C ALA A 63 -12.32 18.66 7.31
N ASP A 64 -13.61 18.47 7.58
CA ASP A 64 -14.43 19.31 8.46
C ASP A 64 -14.44 18.70 9.88
N PRO A 65 -13.73 19.30 10.85
CA PRO A 65 -13.65 18.76 12.20
C PRO A 65 -14.99 18.72 12.93
N ALA A 66 -15.86 19.72 12.72
CA ALA A 66 -17.16 19.77 13.39
C ALA A 66 -18.06 18.63 12.90
N LEU A 67 -18.11 18.42 11.59
CA LEU A 67 -18.87 17.33 10.99
C LEU A 67 -18.37 15.94 11.44
N ILE A 68 -17.06 15.77 11.57
CA ILE A 68 -16.47 14.51 12.07
C ILE A 68 -16.87 14.27 13.53
N ARG A 69 -16.83 15.29 14.38
CA ARG A 69 -17.31 15.19 15.76
C ARG A 69 -18.79 14.81 15.83
N ASP A 70 -19.63 15.38 14.96
CA ASP A 70 -21.05 15.01 14.87
C ASP A 70 -21.24 13.54 14.49
N TRP A 71 -20.43 13.02 13.57
CA TRP A 71 -20.43 11.59 13.24
C TRP A 71 -19.99 10.73 14.42
N TYR A 72 -18.92 11.11 15.12
CA TYR A 72 -18.49 10.36 16.31
C TYR A 72 -19.51 10.40 17.45
N ALA A 73 -20.15 11.54 17.70
CA ALA A 73 -21.26 11.67 18.64
C ALA A 73 -22.42 10.74 18.24
N THR A 74 -22.71 10.65 16.94
CA THR A 74 -23.71 9.70 16.40
C THR A 74 -23.31 8.25 16.67
N LEU A 75 -22.06 7.86 16.40
CA LEU A 75 -21.56 6.51 16.69
C LEU A 75 -21.56 6.19 18.19
N GLN A 76 -21.28 7.18 19.05
CA GLN A 76 -21.36 7.05 20.50
C GLN A 76 -22.81 6.81 20.94
N ALA A 77 -23.76 7.62 20.45
CA ALA A 77 -25.18 7.46 20.75
C ALA A 77 -25.74 6.10 20.28
N GLN A 78 -25.19 5.55 19.19
CA GLN A 78 -25.53 4.22 18.68
C GLN A 78 -24.82 3.07 19.40
N GLY A 79 -23.83 3.36 20.26
CA GLY A 79 -22.99 2.34 20.90
C GLY A 79 -22.05 1.60 19.95
N THR A 80 -21.69 2.21 18.81
CA THR A 80 -20.92 1.58 17.73
C THR A 80 -19.51 2.18 17.53
N LEU A 81 -19.10 3.18 18.33
CA LEU A 81 -17.79 3.82 18.22
C LEU A 81 -16.62 2.80 18.30
N ASN A 82 -16.68 1.83 19.22
CA ASN A 82 -15.65 0.79 19.35
C ASN A 82 -15.52 -0.08 18.09
N ARG A 83 -16.59 -0.21 17.30
CA ARG A 83 -16.53 -0.93 16.03
C ARG A 83 -15.77 -0.12 14.98
N MET A 84 -15.82 1.21 15.04
CA MET A 84 -15.01 2.07 14.17
C MET A 84 -13.53 1.91 14.48
N ILE A 85 -13.14 1.87 15.77
CA ILE A 85 -11.76 1.55 16.17
C ILE A 85 -11.34 0.17 15.63
N ALA A 86 -12.22 -0.84 15.73
CA ALA A 86 -11.95 -2.15 15.17
C ALA A 86 -11.81 -2.14 13.64
N THR A 87 -12.55 -1.27 12.94
CA THR A 87 -12.41 -1.04 11.49
C THR A 87 -11.03 -0.50 11.14
N GLU A 88 -10.54 0.53 11.84
CA GLU A 88 -9.19 1.09 11.63
C GLU A 88 -8.08 0.04 11.88
N ILE A 89 -8.19 -0.73 12.96
CA ILE A 89 -7.23 -1.80 13.26
C ILE A 89 -7.27 -2.89 12.18
N THR A 90 -8.47 -3.22 11.69
CA THR A 90 -8.67 -4.19 10.61
C THR A 90 -8.02 -3.73 9.30
N ASP A 91 -8.01 -2.42 9.05
CA ASP A 91 -7.44 -1.83 7.84
C ASP A 91 -5.94 -2.13 7.69
N LEU A 92 -5.22 -2.34 8.80
CA LEU A 92 -3.82 -2.76 8.79
C LEU A 92 -3.57 -4.05 8.00
N ILE A 93 -4.55 -4.96 7.94
CA ILE A 93 -4.47 -6.19 7.14
C ILE A 93 -4.54 -5.84 5.64
N TRP A 94 -5.45 -4.95 5.27
CA TRP A 94 -5.58 -4.48 3.88
C TRP A 94 -4.32 -3.75 3.43
N ILE A 95 -3.81 -2.83 4.25
CA ILE A 95 -2.57 -2.08 4.03
C ILE A 95 -1.39 -3.01 3.78
N ALA A 96 -1.20 -4.02 4.64
CA ALA A 96 -0.12 -4.99 4.50
C ALA A 96 -0.24 -5.79 3.19
N GLY A 97 -1.45 -6.26 2.86
CA GLY A 97 -1.72 -6.95 1.60
C GLY A 97 -1.47 -6.07 0.38
N LEU A 98 -1.90 -4.81 0.42
CA LEU A 98 -1.72 -3.84 -0.67
C LEU A 98 -0.24 -3.51 -0.89
N ALA A 99 0.52 -3.30 0.19
CA ALA A 99 1.96 -3.07 0.12
C ALA A 99 2.70 -4.25 -0.52
N ALA A 100 2.43 -5.47 -0.04
CA ALA A 100 2.99 -6.69 -0.60
C ALA A 100 2.63 -6.83 -2.09
N THR A 101 1.38 -6.56 -2.46
CA THR A 101 0.90 -6.65 -3.85
C THR A 101 1.62 -5.66 -4.76
N ALA A 102 1.71 -4.39 -4.37
CA ALA A 102 2.36 -3.35 -5.16
C ALA A 102 3.85 -3.62 -5.37
N ILE A 103 4.57 -4.06 -4.32
CA ILE A 103 5.99 -4.42 -4.41
C ILE A 103 6.16 -5.65 -5.31
N LEU A 104 5.47 -6.75 -5.02
CA LEU A 104 5.63 -8.02 -5.73
C LEU A 104 5.24 -7.93 -7.20
N MET A 105 4.18 -7.19 -7.52
CA MET A 105 3.80 -6.91 -8.91
C MET A 105 4.92 -6.20 -9.66
N THR A 106 5.55 -5.20 -9.03
CA THR A 106 6.67 -4.45 -9.63
C THR A 106 7.90 -5.34 -9.80
N LEU A 107 8.21 -6.20 -8.82
CA LEU A 107 9.30 -7.17 -8.90
C LEU A 107 9.08 -8.24 -9.96
N LEU A 108 7.84 -8.73 -10.11
CA LEU A 108 7.46 -9.69 -11.15
C LEU A 108 7.60 -9.06 -12.54
N ALA A 109 7.10 -7.84 -12.73
CA ALA A 109 7.28 -7.08 -13.97
C ALA A 109 8.77 -6.89 -14.29
N ALA A 110 9.58 -6.52 -13.30
CA ALA A 110 11.04 -6.42 -13.44
C ALA A 110 11.65 -7.74 -13.91
N ARG A 111 11.23 -8.87 -13.31
CA ARG A 111 11.74 -10.20 -13.65
C ARG A 111 11.40 -10.60 -15.07
N LEU A 112 10.16 -10.39 -15.50
CA LEU A 112 9.69 -10.74 -16.85
C LEU A 112 10.40 -9.93 -17.94
N LEU A 113 10.80 -8.70 -17.63
CA LEU A 113 11.54 -7.83 -18.54
C LEU A 113 13.04 -8.11 -18.59
N ARG A 114 13.61 -8.89 -17.66
CA ARG A 114 15.07 -9.04 -17.49
C ARG A 114 15.83 -9.38 -18.77
N ARG A 115 15.30 -10.29 -19.59
CA ARG A 115 15.95 -10.71 -20.86
C ARG A 115 15.65 -9.76 -22.03
N ARG A 116 14.46 -9.18 -22.06
CA ARG A 116 13.98 -8.36 -23.20
C ARG A 116 14.39 -6.90 -23.09
N ASN A 117 14.49 -6.37 -21.87
CA ASN A 117 14.84 -4.98 -21.59
C ASN A 117 15.52 -4.88 -20.21
N PRO A 118 16.83 -5.17 -20.11
CA PRO A 118 17.57 -5.17 -18.85
C PRO A 118 17.57 -3.81 -18.15
N ALA A 119 17.59 -2.71 -18.92
CA ALA A 119 17.56 -1.36 -18.37
C ALA A 119 16.23 -1.07 -17.67
N ALA A 120 15.09 -1.40 -18.30
CA ALA A 120 13.78 -1.25 -17.68
C ALA A 120 13.59 -2.18 -16.47
N SER A 121 14.05 -3.43 -16.57
CA SER A 121 14.08 -4.39 -15.47
C SER A 121 14.82 -3.83 -14.24
N ASN A 122 16.01 -3.26 -14.43
CA ASN A 122 16.80 -2.66 -13.36
C ASN A 122 16.11 -1.46 -12.71
N ARG A 123 15.43 -0.61 -13.50
CA ARG A 123 14.65 0.52 -12.97
C ARG A 123 13.49 0.02 -12.11
N LEU A 124 12.72 -0.96 -12.58
CA LEU A 124 11.62 -1.56 -11.83
C LEU A 124 12.09 -2.17 -10.50
N TYR A 125 13.21 -2.89 -10.50
CA TYR A 125 13.79 -3.39 -9.24
C TYR A 125 14.16 -2.28 -8.25
N ARG A 126 14.61 -1.12 -8.74
CA ARG A 126 14.95 0.02 -7.88
C ARG A 126 13.71 0.73 -7.33
N ILE A 127 12.65 0.87 -8.14
CA ILE A 127 11.44 1.57 -7.71
C ILE A 127 10.46 0.71 -6.91
N ALA A 128 10.60 -0.62 -6.94
CA ALA A 128 9.67 -1.54 -6.27
C ALA A 128 9.42 -1.22 -4.79
N PRO A 129 10.40 -0.87 -3.93
CA PRO A 129 10.12 -0.50 -2.54
C PRO A 129 9.26 0.77 -2.41
N TYR A 130 9.42 1.70 -3.35
CA TYR A 130 8.70 2.99 -3.33
C TYR A 130 7.24 2.86 -3.76
N THR A 131 6.83 1.74 -4.36
CA THR A 131 5.40 1.50 -4.67
C THR A 131 4.57 1.25 -3.41
N ALA A 132 5.21 1.03 -2.25
CA ALA A 132 4.56 0.98 -0.95
C ALA A 132 4.23 2.37 -0.36
N LEU A 133 4.50 3.47 -1.09
CA LEU A 133 4.15 4.82 -0.63
C LEU A 133 2.66 4.99 -0.34
N ALA A 134 1.78 4.44 -1.18
CA ALA A 134 0.33 4.48 -0.96
C ALA A 134 -0.08 3.80 0.36
N PRO A 135 0.29 2.53 0.62
CA PRO A 135 0.09 1.89 1.92
C PRO A 135 0.73 2.64 3.10
N ALA A 136 1.88 3.29 2.90
CA ALA A 136 2.51 4.08 3.97
C ALA A 136 1.70 5.33 4.32
N LEU A 137 1.15 6.02 3.31
CA LEU A 137 0.22 7.13 3.52
C LEU A 137 -1.07 6.67 4.21
N ASP A 138 -1.49 5.44 3.96
CA ASP A 138 -2.62 4.82 4.62
C ASP A 138 -2.41 4.60 6.12
N LEU A 139 -1.21 4.16 6.50
CA LEU A 139 -0.85 4.06 7.92
C LEU A 139 -0.88 5.43 8.60
N VAL A 140 -0.47 6.48 7.90
CA VAL A 140 -0.53 7.86 8.42
C VAL A 140 -1.98 8.30 8.59
N GLU A 141 -2.84 8.08 7.59
CA GLU A 141 -4.29 8.29 7.69
C GLU A 141 -4.88 7.58 8.91
N ASN A 142 -4.73 6.26 8.99
CA ASN A 142 -5.25 5.44 10.08
C ASN A 142 -4.72 5.90 11.45
N THR A 143 -3.46 6.36 11.52
CA THR A 143 -2.89 6.92 12.76
C THR A 143 -3.65 8.17 13.22
N PHE A 144 -3.96 9.09 12.31
CA PHE A 144 -4.76 10.26 12.65
C PHE A 144 -6.21 9.89 12.96
N SER A 145 -6.82 8.95 12.22
CA SER A 145 -8.17 8.46 12.52
C SER A 145 -8.26 7.89 13.94
N LEU A 146 -7.32 7.00 14.32
CA LEU A 146 -7.23 6.44 15.66
C LEU A 146 -6.96 7.51 16.74
N ALA A 147 -6.10 8.49 16.44
CA ALA A 147 -5.86 9.60 17.36
C ALA A 147 -7.14 10.43 17.59
N MET A 148 -7.91 10.72 16.55
CA MET A 148 -9.20 11.40 16.68
C MET A 148 -10.22 10.55 17.45
N LEU A 149 -10.26 9.23 17.22
CA LEU A 149 -11.15 8.30 17.94
C LEU A 149 -10.80 8.14 19.43
N SER A 150 -9.58 8.46 19.84
CA SER A 150 -9.17 8.42 21.25
C SER A 150 -9.77 9.56 22.09
N ASP A 151 -10.08 10.69 21.45
CA ASP A 151 -10.82 11.83 22.02
C ASP A 151 -11.80 12.39 20.98
N PRO A 152 -12.93 11.69 20.75
CA PRO A 152 -13.82 11.95 19.62
C PRO A 152 -14.51 13.32 19.67
N THR A 153 -14.56 13.97 20.84
CA THR A 153 -15.16 15.30 21.00
C THR A 153 -14.11 16.39 21.15
N GLY A 154 -12.89 16.07 21.59
CA GLY A 154 -11.83 17.03 21.89
C GLY A 154 -10.60 17.01 20.99
N PHE A 155 -10.54 16.13 19.97
CA PHE A 155 -9.37 16.07 19.08
C PHE A 155 -9.07 17.45 18.42
N PRO A 156 -7.78 17.81 18.22
CA PRO A 156 -7.41 19.06 17.56
C PRO A 156 -7.88 19.10 16.09
N ASP A 157 -8.43 20.22 15.64
CA ASP A 157 -8.92 20.39 14.25
C ASP A 157 -7.87 20.01 13.18
N ALA A 158 -6.59 20.26 13.45
CA ALA A 158 -5.49 19.90 12.57
C ALA A 158 -5.46 18.40 12.24
N PHE A 159 -5.91 17.52 13.14
CA PHE A 159 -5.92 16.07 12.90
C PHE A 159 -6.89 15.68 11.78
N ALA A 160 -8.06 16.31 11.70
CA ALA A 160 -9.00 16.08 10.61
C ALA A 160 -8.42 16.49 9.25
N HIS A 161 -7.71 17.62 9.20
CA HIS A 161 -7.05 18.08 7.99
C HIS A 161 -5.89 17.16 7.58
N LEU A 162 -5.06 16.72 8.52
CA LEU A 162 -3.93 15.82 8.25
C LEU A 162 -4.41 14.44 7.82
N HIS A 163 -5.45 13.91 8.46
CA HIS A 163 -6.14 12.69 8.06
C HIS A 163 -6.63 12.77 6.61
N ALA A 164 -7.44 13.79 6.28
CA ALA A 164 -7.98 13.95 4.93
C ALA A 164 -6.89 14.18 3.87
N ALA A 165 -5.84 14.95 4.20
CA ALA A 165 -4.70 15.16 3.32
C ALA A 165 -3.95 13.85 3.04
N ALA A 166 -3.74 13.01 4.07
CA ALA A 166 -3.16 11.68 3.92
C ALA A 166 -4.04 10.79 3.04
N SER A 167 -5.37 10.83 3.20
CA SER A 167 -6.31 10.09 2.36
C SER A 167 -6.25 10.50 0.89
N TRP A 168 -6.25 11.80 0.60
CA TRP A 168 -6.13 12.28 -0.78
C TRP A 168 -4.77 11.93 -1.40
N ALA A 169 -3.69 12.10 -0.64
CA ALA A 169 -2.35 11.71 -1.09
C ALA A 169 -2.25 10.21 -1.36
N LYS A 170 -2.84 9.37 -0.48
CA LYS A 170 -2.94 7.92 -0.66
C LYS A 170 -3.66 7.59 -1.96
N LEU A 171 -4.83 8.16 -2.21
CA LEU A 171 -5.62 7.90 -3.42
C LEU A 171 -4.84 8.27 -4.69
N ALA A 172 -4.16 9.42 -4.69
CA ALA A 172 -3.29 9.83 -5.80
C ALA A 172 -2.13 8.85 -6.01
N ALA A 173 -1.50 8.37 -4.93
CA ALA A 173 -0.43 7.40 -4.99
C ALA A 173 -0.91 6.03 -5.49
N ILE A 174 -2.09 5.55 -5.04
CA ILE A 174 -2.71 4.31 -5.54
C ILE A 174 -2.95 4.42 -7.04
N GLY A 175 -3.61 5.50 -7.49
CA GLY A 175 -3.87 5.74 -8.92
C GLY A 175 -2.58 5.77 -9.74
N THR A 176 -1.54 6.43 -9.23
CA THR A 176 -0.23 6.50 -9.90
C THR A 176 0.42 5.13 -10.02
N VAL A 177 0.52 4.36 -8.93
CA VAL A 177 1.15 3.03 -8.94
C VAL A 177 0.36 2.05 -9.82
N ALA A 178 -0.97 2.06 -9.71
CA ALA A 178 -1.85 1.15 -10.44
C ALA A 178 -1.82 1.40 -11.96
N THR A 179 -1.50 2.61 -12.41
CA THR A 179 -1.46 2.96 -13.85
C THR A 179 -0.05 3.05 -14.41
N ALA A 180 0.86 3.76 -13.73
CA ALA A 180 2.19 4.04 -14.26
C ALA A 180 3.08 2.80 -14.33
N ILE A 181 3.03 1.90 -13.33
CA ILE A 181 3.85 0.69 -13.33
C ILE A 181 3.44 -0.26 -14.47
N PRO A 182 2.15 -0.63 -14.65
CA PRO A 182 1.75 -1.46 -15.78
C PRO A 182 1.98 -0.80 -17.14
N ALA A 183 1.71 0.50 -17.27
CA ALA A 183 1.96 1.23 -18.51
C ALA A 183 3.45 1.21 -18.87
N TYR A 184 4.33 1.54 -17.92
CA TYR A 184 5.77 1.50 -18.11
C TYR A 184 6.26 0.09 -18.49
N ALA A 185 5.83 -0.93 -17.76
CA ALA A 185 6.22 -2.31 -18.02
C ALA A 185 5.77 -2.79 -19.41
N THR A 186 4.55 -2.44 -19.80
CA THR A 186 3.98 -2.78 -21.12
C THR A 186 4.74 -2.08 -22.25
N CYS A 187 4.96 -0.76 -22.14
CA CYS A 187 5.76 -0.03 -23.12
C CYS A 187 7.19 -0.58 -23.23
N ALA A 188 7.83 -0.92 -22.11
CA ALA A 188 9.15 -1.52 -22.09
C ALA A 188 9.19 -2.92 -22.73
N ALA A 189 8.13 -3.71 -22.56
CA ALA A 189 7.98 -5.03 -23.17
C ALA A 189 7.82 -4.94 -24.68
N ILE A 190 7.05 -3.95 -25.18
CA ILE A 190 6.85 -3.71 -26.61
C ILE A 190 8.16 -3.24 -27.26
N ARG A 191 8.82 -2.23 -26.69
CA ARG A 191 10.06 -1.66 -27.23
C ARG A 191 11.24 -2.65 -27.21
N GLY A 192 11.28 -3.56 -26.23
CA GLY A 192 12.33 -4.57 -26.12
C GLY A 192 12.33 -5.63 -27.23
N LYS A 193 11.22 -5.83 -27.95
CA LYS A 193 11.16 -6.83 -29.04
C LYS A 193 12.00 -6.44 -30.26
N GLY A 194 12.10 -5.15 -30.59
CA GLY A 194 12.82 -4.68 -31.79
C GLY A 194 14.35 -4.64 -31.68
N ALA A 195 14.92 -4.76 -30.48
CA ALA A 195 16.36 -4.70 -30.27
C ALA A 195 17.06 -6.07 -30.39
N GLY A 196 16.31 -7.17 -30.31
CA GLY A 196 16.85 -8.53 -30.29
C GLY A 196 16.93 -9.23 -31.66
N GLU A 197 16.32 -8.67 -32.71
CA GLU A 197 16.29 -9.25 -34.07
C GLU A 197 17.43 -8.78 -34.98
N LYS A 198 18.37 -7.98 -34.46
CA LYS A 198 19.53 -7.46 -35.24
C LYS A 198 20.86 -8.11 -34.88
N SER A 199 20.87 -9.32 -34.31
CA SER A 199 22.10 -10.00 -33.88
C SER A 199 22.21 -11.41 -34.40
#